data_AF-A0A524EVU9-F1
#
_entry.id   AF-A0A524EVU9-F1
#
_cell.length_a   1.000
_cell.length_b   1.000
_cell.length_c   1.000
_cell.angle_alpha   90.00
_cell.angle_beta   90.00
_cell.angle_gamma   90.00
#
_symmetry.space_group_name_H-M   'P 1'
#
loop_
_entity.id
_entity.type
_entity.pdbx_description
1 polymer ?
#
loop_
_entity_poly.entity_id
_entity_poly.type
_entity_poly.pdbx_seq_one_letter_code
_entity_poly.pdbx_strand_id
1 'polypeptide(L)'
;MVKKILLPFDPEIIENIYILYLDFFPKLFLILKFFLVIILFSLGVLYLLSLKGNYLRKKLLKIEDETNDFNNISIILGIVFIMIAFGVLFNYLIYFFIWVFQYYDGFILISLSLFEDFMVKNFGLNITVFNDTITPLIALGSFISILQIIFVLFYFTNNRFVVIRPKKSIVILTTSVIQIFLFGFECLPYLL
;
A
#
# COMPACT_ATOMS: atom_id res chain seq x y z
N MET A 1 13.26 44.64 -6.07
CA MET A 1 12.08 44.91 -5.21
C MET A 1 11.20 43.66 -5.26
N VAL A 2 11.45 42.71 -4.36
CA VAL A 2 10.73 41.43 -4.33
C VAL A 2 9.36 41.71 -3.72
N LYS A 3 8.31 41.55 -4.53
CA LYS A 3 6.93 41.65 -4.09
C LYS A 3 6.72 40.52 -3.08
N LYS A 4 6.78 40.84 -1.77
CA LYS A 4 6.29 39.93 -0.72
C LYS A 4 4.83 39.69 -1.03
N ILE A 5 4.53 38.52 -1.59
CA ILE A 5 3.17 38.02 -1.69
C ILE A 5 2.75 37.80 -0.23
N LEU A 6 2.10 38.79 0.35
CA LEU A 6 1.38 38.65 1.61
C LEU A 6 0.30 37.61 1.38
N LEU A 7 0.58 36.36 1.77
CA LEU A 7 -0.45 35.36 1.95
C LEU A 7 -1.44 35.91 2.99
N PRO A 8 -2.76 35.87 2.75
CA PRO A 8 -3.77 36.52 3.58
C PRO A 8 -4.09 35.76 4.88
N PHE A 9 -3.15 34.96 5.39
CA PHE A 9 -3.37 34.05 6.50
C PHE A 9 -2.49 34.43 7.69
N ASP A 10 -3.10 34.51 8.88
CA ASP A 10 -2.36 34.73 10.12
C ASP A 10 -1.32 33.62 10.32
N PRO A 11 -0.07 33.96 10.68
CA PRO A 11 1.01 32.99 10.84
C PRO A 11 0.68 31.94 11.92
N GLU A 12 -0.05 32.32 12.97
CA GLU A 12 -0.51 31.41 14.02
C GLU A 12 -1.51 30.34 13.50
N ILE A 13 -2.31 30.68 12.48
CA ILE A 13 -3.24 29.73 11.86
C ILE A 13 -2.46 28.71 11.02
N ILE A 14 -1.43 29.16 10.29
CA ILE A 14 -0.58 28.28 9.48
C ILE A 14 0.18 27.30 10.37
N GLU A 15 0.73 27.78 11.49
CA GLU A 15 1.45 26.94 12.46
C GLU A 15 0.53 25.89 13.09
N ASN A 16 -0.68 26.27 13.51
CA ASN A 16 -1.67 25.33 14.04
C ASN A 16 -2.09 24.27 13.01
N ILE A 17 -2.27 24.66 11.73
CA ILE A 17 -2.59 23.71 10.66
C ILE A 17 -1.43 22.73 10.44
N TYR A 18 -0.18 23.20 10.47
CA TYR A 18 0.99 22.36 10.30
C TYR A 18 1.16 21.35 11.44
N ILE A 19 0.98 21.78 12.70
CA ILE A 19 1.02 20.89 13.86
C ILE A 19 -0.09 19.83 13.77
N LEU A 20 -1.31 20.25 13.42
CA LEU A 20 -2.43 19.33 13.24
C LEU A 20 -2.17 18.32 12.10
N TYR A 21 -1.55 18.77 11.01
CA TYR A 21 -1.13 17.91 9.91
C TYR A 21 -0.15 16.83 10.39
N LEU A 22 0.93 17.23 11.07
CA LEU A 22 1.96 16.30 11.55
C LEU A 22 1.43 15.30 12.58
N ASP A 23 0.48 15.68 13.42
CA ASP A 23 -0.15 14.78 14.39
C ASP A 23 -1.19 13.84 13.73
N PHE A 24 -1.83 14.29 12.66
CA PHE A 24 -2.87 13.53 11.95
C PHE A 24 -2.32 12.33 11.18
N PHE A 25 -1.23 12.51 10.41
CA PHE A 25 -0.75 11.46 9.50
C PHE A 25 -0.29 10.18 10.21
N PRO A 26 0.53 10.22 11.28
CA PRO A 26 0.92 9.03 12.03
C PRO A 26 -0.29 8.26 12.57
N LYS A 27 -1.28 8.96 13.12
CA LYS A 27 -2.53 8.35 13.61
C LYS A 27 -3.31 7.70 12.48
N LEU A 28 -3.38 8.36 11.33
CA LEU A 28 -4.03 7.81 10.15
C LEU A 28 -3.33 6.54 9.66
N PHE A 29 -2.00 6.50 9.59
CA PHE A 29 -1.27 5.29 9.17
C PHE A 29 -1.45 4.12 10.14
N LEU A 30 -1.52 4.40 11.45
CA LEU A 30 -1.81 3.37 12.44
C LEU A 30 -3.21 2.75 12.22
N ILE A 31 -4.21 3.58 11.89
CA ILE A 31 -5.54 3.08 11.52
C ILE A 31 -5.48 2.26 10.21
N LEU A 32 -4.77 2.77 9.20
CA LEU A 32 -4.61 2.09 7.90
C LEU A 32 -3.92 0.73 8.04
N LYS A 33 -2.95 0.59 8.96
CA LYS A 33 -2.31 -0.68 9.29
C LYS A 33 -3.33 -1.71 9.76
N PHE A 34 -4.17 -1.37 10.73
CA PHE A 34 -5.21 -2.29 11.20
C PHE A 34 -6.20 -2.64 10.09
N PHE A 35 -6.56 -1.67 9.26
CA PHE A 35 -7.41 -1.90 8.10
C PHE A 35 -6.76 -2.89 7.11
N LEU A 36 -5.48 -2.73 6.81
CA LEU A 36 -4.69 -3.65 5.98
C LEU A 36 -4.68 -5.07 6.57
N VAL A 37 -4.45 -5.20 7.88
CA VAL A 37 -4.47 -6.50 8.58
C VAL A 37 -5.83 -7.16 8.45
N ILE A 38 -6.93 -6.43 8.67
CA ILE A 38 -8.29 -6.95 8.53
C ILE A 38 -8.53 -7.43 7.09
N ILE A 39 -8.12 -6.65 6.09
CA ILE A 39 -8.24 -7.05 4.68
C ILE A 39 -7.46 -8.34 4.44
N LEU A 40 -6.17 -8.38 4.75
CA LEU A 40 -5.33 -9.57 4.53
C LEU A 40 -5.88 -10.80 5.23
N PHE A 41 -6.31 -10.66 6.48
CA PHE A 41 -6.92 -11.74 7.25
C PHE A 41 -8.23 -12.23 6.60
N SER A 42 -9.12 -11.31 6.22
CA SER A 42 -10.39 -11.65 5.57
C SER A 42 -10.18 -12.35 4.22
N LEU A 43 -9.21 -11.90 3.42
CA LEU A 43 -8.83 -12.54 2.15
C LEU A 43 -8.28 -13.95 2.39
N GLY A 44 -7.41 -14.12 3.38
CA GLY A 44 -6.87 -15.44 3.76
C GLY A 44 -7.96 -16.43 4.19
N VAL A 45 -8.92 -15.97 5.02
CA VAL A 45 -10.09 -16.78 5.40
C VAL A 45 -10.97 -17.10 4.20
N LEU A 46 -11.21 -16.13 3.29
CA LEU A 46 -11.97 -16.35 2.06
C LEU A 46 -11.33 -17.43 1.17
N TYR A 47 -10.00 -17.42 1.02
CA TYR A 47 -9.29 -18.47 0.29
C TYR A 47 -9.50 -19.85 0.90
N LEU A 48 -9.37 -19.96 2.23
CA LEU A 48 -9.58 -21.23 2.93
C LEU A 48 -11.03 -21.73 2.83
N LEU A 49 -12.01 -20.83 2.93
CA LEU A 49 -13.43 -21.18 2.78
C LEU A 49 -13.78 -21.59 1.35
N SER A 50 -13.13 -20.99 0.34
CA SER A 50 -13.35 -21.33 -1.06
C SER A 50 -13.10 -22.81 -1.34
N LEU A 51 -12.12 -23.42 -0.66
CA LEU A 51 -11.79 -24.84 -0.77
C LEU A 51 -12.94 -25.74 -0.32
N LYS A 52 -13.56 -25.42 0.82
CA LYS A 52 -14.71 -26.17 1.34
C LYS A 52 -15.87 -26.14 0.35
N GLY A 53 -16.12 -24.97 -0.27
CA GLY A 53 -17.13 -24.83 -1.31
C GLY A 53 -16.81 -25.62 -2.60
N ASN A 54 -15.54 -25.64 -3.03
CA ASN A 54 -15.11 -26.41 -4.20
C ASN A 54 -15.20 -27.92 -3.95
N TYR A 55 -14.76 -28.38 -2.79
CA TYR A 55 -14.83 -29.78 -2.39
C TYR A 55 -16.27 -30.29 -2.36
N LEU A 56 -17.18 -29.52 -1.75
CA LEU A 56 -18.60 -29.86 -1.67
C LEU A 56 -19.25 -29.90 -3.06
N ARG A 57 -18.90 -28.97 -3.94
CA ARG A 57 -19.36 -28.97 -5.34
C ARG A 57 -18.83 -30.16 -6.14
N LYS A 58 -17.54 -30.52 -6.00
CA LYS A 58 -16.94 -31.69 -6.64
C LYS A 58 -17.64 -32.98 -6.19
N LYS A 59 -17.89 -33.13 -4.89
CA LYS A 59 -18.61 -34.28 -4.32
C LYS A 59 -20.04 -34.43 -4.85
N LEU A 60 -20.75 -33.31 -5.06
CA LEU A 60 -22.10 -33.32 -5.60
C LEU A 60 -22.15 -33.61 -7.10
N LEU A 61 -21.13 -33.20 -7.87
CA LEU A 61 -21.10 -33.34 -9.33
C LEU A 61 -20.41 -34.61 -9.84
N LYS A 62 -19.83 -35.45 -8.95
CA LYS A 62 -19.09 -36.68 -9.31
C LYS A 62 -18.03 -36.47 -10.42
N ILE A 63 -17.38 -35.32 -10.43
CA ILE A 63 -16.32 -35.03 -11.39
C ILE A 63 -15.05 -35.74 -10.89
N GLU A 64 -14.56 -36.73 -11.65
CA GLU A 64 -13.34 -37.48 -11.35
C GLU A 64 -12.10 -36.58 -11.29
N ASP A 65 -11.14 -37.01 -10.46
CA ASP A 65 -10.02 -36.27 -9.86
C ASP A 65 -8.94 -35.77 -10.84
N GLU A 66 -9.28 -34.98 -11.87
CA GLU A 66 -8.24 -34.46 -12.78
C GLU A 66 -7.56 -33.15 -12.34
N THR A 67 -7.92 -32.53 -11.20
CA THR A 67 -7.23 -31.30 -10.75
C THR A 67 -7.18 -31.12 -9.22
N ASN A 68 -6.13 -31.67 -8.60
CA ASN A 68 -5.79 -31.41 -7.19
C ASN A 68 -4.90 -30.17 -6.99
N ASP A 69 -4.15 -29.76 -8.01
CA ASP A 69 -3.11 -28.72 -7.86
C ASP A 69 -3.68 -27.32 -7.58
N PHE A 70 -4.80 -26.95 -8.19
CA PHE A 70 -5.44 -25.65 -7.97
C PHE A 70 -6.01 -25.48 -6.55
N ASN A 71 -6.43 -26.57 -5.91
CA ASN A 71 -6.85 -26.53 -4.51
C ASN A 71 -5.63 -26.30 -3.61
N ASN A 72 -4.51 -26.99 -3.86
CA ASN A 72 -3.29 -26.81 -3.08
C ASN A 72 -2.76 -25.37 -3.11
N ILE A 73 -2.76 -24.73 -4.28
CA ILE A 73 -2.34 -23.32 -4.44
C ILE A 73 -3.23 -22.38 -3.61
N SER A 74 -4.54 -22.61 -3.59
CA SER A 74 -5.47 -21.77 -2.81
C SER A 74 -5.29 -21.94 -1.30
N ILE A 75 -4.93 -23.13 -0.82
CA ILE A 75 -4.59 -23.37 0.59
C ILE A 75 -3.33 -22.59 0.97
N ILE A 76 -2.28 -22.74 0.15
CA ILE A 76 -0.98 -22.10 0.38
C ILE A 76 -1.16 -20.58 0.42
N LEU A 77 -1.88 -20.01 -0.55
CA LEU A 77 -2.15 -18.57 -0.57
C LEU A 77 -2.96 -18.12 0.64
N GLY A 78 -4.01 -18.85 1.04
CA GLY A 78 -4.79 -18.52 2.23
C GLY A 78 -3.94 -18.49 3.50
N ILE A 79 -3.08 -19.49 3.71
CA ILE A 79 -2.14 -19.55 4.84
C ILE A 79 -1.14 -18.40 4.77
N VAL A 80 -0.56 -18.13 3.59
CA VAL A 80 0.40 -17.03 3.39
C VAL A 80 -0.24 -15.68 3.69
N PHE A 81 -1.47 -15.40 3.24
CA PHE A 81 -2.17 -14.16 3.55
C PHE A 81 -2.41 -13.98 5.05
N ILE A 82 -2.80 -15.04 5.76
CA ILE A 82 -2.98 -15.00 7.22
C ILE A 82 -1.63 -14.75 7.92
N MET A 83 -0.57 -15.44 7.49
CA MET A 83 0.77 -15.26 8.05
C MET A 83 1.29 -13.84 7.83
N ILE A 84 1.08 -13.26 6.64
CA ILE A 84 1.40 -11.87 6.33
C ILE A 84 0.58 -10.93 7.23
N ALA A 85 -0.73 -11.18 7.40
CA ALA A 85 -1.58 -10.35 8.26
C ALA A 85 -1.06 -10.28 9.70
N PHE A 86 -0.72 -11.43 10.30
CA PHE A 86 -0.13 -11.47 11.64
C PHE A 86 1.28 -10.86 11.67
N GLY A 87 2.08 -11.09 10.62
CA GLY A 87 3.41 -10.49 10.50
C GLY A 87 3.38 -8.96 10.47
N VAL A 88 2.37 -8.37 9.82
CA VAL A 88 2.11 -6.92 9.81
C VAL A 88 1.56 -6.45 11.16
N LEU A 89 0.64 -7.20 11.78
CA LEU A 89 0.07 -6.87 13.09
C LEU A 89 1.15 -6.76 14.18
N PHE A 90 2.10 -7.69 14.21
CA PHE A 90 3.19 -7.73 15.20
C PHE A 90 4.46 -7.00 14.76
N ASN A 91 4.42 -6.19 13.71
CA ASN A 91 5.54 -5.43 13.15
C ASN A 91 6.71 -6.24 12.59
N TYR A 92 6.81 -7.55 12.82
CA TYR A 92 7.91 -8.39 12.33
C TYR A 92 8.12 -8.26 10.82
N LEU A 93 7.02 -8.34 10.05
CA LEU A 93 7.09 -8.28 8.60
C LEU A 93 7.39 -6.86 8.09
N ILE A 94 6.92 -5.83 8.82
CA ILE A 94 7.19 -4.43 8.51
C ILE A 94 8.69 -4.16 8.66
N TYR A 95 9.28 -4.54 9.80
CA TYR A 95 10.73 -4.41 10.01
C TYR A 95 11.55 -5.18 8.98
N PHE A 96 11.12 -6.41 8.64
CA PHE A 96 11.76 -7.19 7.59
C PHE A 96 11.74 -6.45 6.24
N PHE A 97 10.60 -5.89 5.84
CA PHE A 97 10.51 -5.15 4.59
C PHE A 97 11.29 -3.82 4.62
N ILE A 98 11.28 -3.10 5.74
CA ILE A 98 12.13 -1.90 5.90
C ILE A 98 13.59 -2.28 5.66
N TRP A 99 14.06 -3.38 6.26
CA TRP A 99 15.42 -3.85 6.06
C TRP A 99 15.73 -4.24 4.60
N VAL A 100 14.82 -4.97 3.95
CA VAL A 100 15.00 -5.40 2.55
C VAL A 100 14.99 -4.20 1.59
N PHE A 101 14.15 -3.20 1.83
CA PHE A 101 13.94 -2.06 0.94
C PHE A 101 14.62 -0.77 1.43
N GLN A 102 15.50 -0.83 2.42
CA GLN A 102 16.13 0.36 3.02
C GLN A 102 16.94 1.22 2.05
N TYR A 103 17.34 0.66 0.90
CA TYR A 103 18.10 1.36 -0.14
C TYR A 103 17.24 1.74 -1.35
N TYR A 104 15.94 1.55 -1.27
CA TYR A 104 15.04 1.77 -2.38
C TYR A 104 14.14 2.98 -2.13
N ASP A 105 14.60 4.13 -2.61
CA ASP A 105 13.79 5.35 -2.64
C ASP A 105 12.95 5.39 -3.92
N GLY A 106 11.71 5.85 -3.80
CA GLY A 106 10.82 6.05 -4.95
C GLY A 106 11.36 7.12 -5.91
N PHE A 107 11.07 7.00 -7.21
CA PHE A 107 11.54 7.96 -8.22
C PHE A 107 11.12 9.41 -7.91
N ILE A 108 9.96 9.61 -7.28
CA ILE A 108 9.49 10.95 -6.88
C ILE A 108 10.41 11.55 -5.81
N LEU A 109 10.86 10.74 -4.84
CA LEU A 109 11.70 11.17 -3.74
C LEU A 109 13.13 11.47 -4.22
N ILE A 110 13.65 10.64 -5.13
CA ILE A 110 14.91 10.90 -5.84
C ILE A 110 14.83 12.18 -6.68
N SER A 111 13.71 12.42 -7.34
CA SER A 111 13.52 13.65 -8.12
C SER A 111 13.45 14.87 -7.21
N LEU A 112 12.74 14.78 -6.08
CA LEU A 112 12.63 15.84 -5.08
C LEU A 112 13.99 16.22 -4.51
N SER A 113 14.84 15.25 -4.17
CA SER A 113 16.19 15.54 -3.64
C SER A 113 17.09 16.24 -4.67
N LEU A 114 16.94 15.94 -5.97
CA LEU A 114 17.64 16.67 -7.04
C LEU A 114 17.14 18.11 -7.22
N PHE A 115 15.86 18.37 -6.94
CA PHE A 115 15.26 19.72 -7.00
C PHE A 115 15.42 20.52 -5.70
N GLU A 116 15.89 19.89 -4.63
CA GLU A 116 16.03 20.49 -3.31
C GLU A 116 16.96 21.72 -3.34
N ASP A 117 18.14 21.58 -3.95
CA ASP A 117 19.12 22.67 -4.13
C ASP A 117 18.53 23.85 -4.93
N PHE A 118 17.69 23.57 -5.93
CA PHE A 118 17.03 24.59 -6.73
C PHE A 118 15.96 25.33 -5.93
N MET A 119 15.19 24.62 -5.10
CA MET A 119 14.12 25.19 -4.28
C MET A 119 14.66 26.08 -3.16
N VAL A 120 15.72 25.64 -2.49
CA VAL A 120 16.39 26.37 -1.42
C VAL A 120 16.97 27.69 -1.93
N LYS A 121 17.67 27.63 -3.07
CA LYS A 121 18.37 28.78 -3.64
C LYS A 121 17.42 29.85 -4.17
N ASN A 122 16.25 29.46 -4.69
CA ASN A 122 15.33 30.39 -5.35
C ASN A 122 14.15 30.84 -4.47
N PHE A 123 13.72 30.03 -3.50
CA PHE A 123 12.53 30.30 -2.68
C PHE A 123 12.81 30.44 -1.18
N GLY A 124 14.03 30.15 -0.71
CA GLY A 124 14.39 30.26 0.72
C GLY A 124 13.52 29.40 1.64
N LEU A 125 12.96 28.31 1.12
CA LEU A 125 12.10 27.39 1.86
C LEU A 125 12.94 26.54 2.82
N ASN A 126 12.38 26.27 4.00
CA ASN A 126 12.97 25.31 4.92
C ASN A 126 12.71 23.88 4.40
N ILE A 127 13.78 23.22 3.96
CA ILE A 127 13.78 21.85 3.39
C ILE A 127 13.06 20.87 4.32
N THR A 128 13.37 20.95 5.62
CA THR A 128 12.88 20.00 6.62
C THR A 128 11.35 20.01 6.67
N VAL A 129 10.77 21.20 6.79
CA VAL A 129 9.31 21.42 6.78
C VAL A 129 8.67 20.92 5.49
N PHE A 130 9.33 21.14 4.35
CA PHE A 130 8.84 20.70 3.05
C PHE A 130 8.83 19.17 2.92
N ASN A 131 9.93 18.51 3.30
CA ASN A 131 10.03 17.05 3.29
C ASN A 131 9.04 16.41 4.27
N ASP A 132 8.91 16.97 5.48
CA ASP A 132 7.95 16.48 6.48
C ASP A 132 6.49 16.59 6.03
N THR A 133 6.19 17.51 5.10
CA THR A 133 4.84 17.67 4.54
C THR A 133 4.61 16.76 3.34
N ILE A 134 5.62 16.51 2.51
CA ILE A 134 5.45 15.74 1.27
C ILE A 134 5.59 14.24 1.49
N THR A 135 6.52 13.80 2.33
CA THR A 135 6.79 12.38 2.57
C THR A 135 5.55 11.60 3.03
N PRO A 136 4.70 12.12 3.93
CA PRO A 136 3.45 11.43 4.30
C PRO A 136 2.46 11.26 3.14
N LEU A 137 2.42 12.20 2.19
CA LEU A 137 1.57 12.09 0.99
C LEU A 137 2.10 11.04 0.02
N ILE A 138 3.43 10.97 -0.15
CA ILE A 138 4.08 9.92 -0.94
C ILE A 138 3.82 8.54 -0.31
N ALA A 139 3.91 8.45 1.02
CA ALA A 139 3.61 7.24 1.77
C ALA A 139 2.15 6.79 1.58
N LEU A 140 1.17 7.70 1.48
CA LEU A 140 -0.20 7.31 1.15
C LEU A 140 -0.32 6.70 -0.25
N GLY A 141 0.37 7.28 -1.24
CA GLY A 141 0.43 6.74 -2.59
C GLY A 141 1.02 5.32 -2.62
N SER A 142 2.10 5.10 -1.87
CA SER A 142 2.71 3.77 -1.67
C SER A 142 1.76 2.77 -1.00
N PHE A 143 1.01 3.19 0.02
CA PHE A 143 0.04 2.32 0.69
C PHE A 143 -1.10 1.90 -0.26
N ILE A 144 -1.62 2.84 -1.06
CA ILE A 144 -2.68 2.57 -2.04
C ILE A 144 -2.21 1.58 -3.10
N SER A 145 -0.98 1.72 -3.60
CA SER A 145 -0.45 0.82 -4.63
C SER A 145 -0.27 -0.61 -4.10
N ILE A 146 0.19 -0.78 -2.85
CA ILE A 146 0.27 -2.10 -2.20
C ILE A 146 -1.12 -2.73 -2.08
N LEU A 147 -2.12 -1.97 -1.62
CA LEU A 147 -3.50 -2.44 -1.54
C LEU A 147 -4.04 -2.89 -2.90
N GLN A 148 -3.79 -2.11 -3.96
CA GLN A 148 -4.23 -2.48 -5.31
C GLN A 148 -3.60 -3.80 -5.76
N ILE A 149 -2.31 -4.03 -5.50
CA ILE A 149 -1.65 -5.30 -5.83
C ILE A 149 -2.31 -6.47 -5.08
N ILE A 150 -2.57 -6.31 -3.78
CA ILE A 150 -3.24 -7.34 -2.97
C ILE A 150 -4.60 -7.68 -3.57
N PHE A 151 -5.41 -6.67 -3.91
CA PHE A 151 -6.73 -6.89 -4.52
C PHE A 151 -6.66 -7.53 -5.91
N VAL A 152 -5.69 -7.14 -6.74
CA VAL A 152 -5.52 -7.72 -8.07
C VAL A 152 -5.04 -9.17 -7.99
N LEU A 153 -4.10 -9.48 -7.10
CA LEU A 153 -3.68 -10.86 -6.82
C LEU A 153 -4.87 -11.70 -6.35
N PHE A 154 -5.66 -11.16 -5.43
CA PHE A 154 -6.89 -11.81 -4.98
C PHE A 154 -7.84 -12.11 -6.14
N TYR A 155 -8.07 -11.12 -7.00
CA TYR A 155 -8.94 -11.24 -8.16
C TYR A 155 -8.45 -12.31 -9.15
N PHE A 156 -7.15 -12.38 -9.43
CA PHE A 156 -6.58 -13.37 -10.36
C PHE A 156 -6.65 -14.80 -9.82
N THR A 157 -6.37 -15.02 -8.54
CA THR A 157 -6.41 -16.38 -7.99
C THR A 157 -7.84 -16.88 -7.81
N ASN A 158 -8.75 -16.02 -7.35
CA ASN A 158 -10.12 -16.42 -7.02
C ASN A 158 -11.03 -16.45 -8.26
N ASN A 159 -10.49 -16.99 -9.36
CA ASN A 159 -11.03 -17.11 -10.73
C ASN A 159 -12.39 -17.85 -10.86
N ARG A 160 -13.28 -17.76 -9.87
CA ARG A 160 -14.71 -18.10 -10.02
C ARG A 160 -15.53 -16.96 -10.65
N PHE A 161 -14.99 -15.74 -10.71
CA PHE A 161 -15.62 -14.57 -11.36
C PHE A 161 -15.00 -14.23 -12.73
N VAL A 162 -14.65 -15.26 -13.52
CA VAL A 162 -13.89 -15.20 -14.78
C VAL A 162 -14.44 -14.28 -15.88
N VAL A 163 -15.61 -13.64 -15.76
CA VAL A 163 -16.28 -13.07 -16.95
C VAL A 163 -16.36 -11.53 -17.00
N ILE A 164 -16.03 -10.76 -15.95
CA ILE A 164 -16.49 -9.35 -15.95
C ILE A 164 -15.57 -8.34 -16.66
N ARG A 165 -14.21 -8.47 -16.68
CA ARG A 165 -13.24 -7.70 -17.55
C ARG A 165 -11.75 -7.96 -17.17
N PRO A 166 -11.07 -8.98 -17.73
CA PRO A 166 -9.65 -9.24 -17.41
C PRO A 166 -8.70 -8.09 -17.79
N LYS A 167 -9.02 -7.33 -18.84
CA LYS A 167 -8.24 -6.17 -19.29
C LYS A 167 -8.10 -5.09 -18.21
N LYS A 168 -9.16 -4.86 -17.42
CA LYS A 168 -9.13 -3.85 -16.35
C LYS A 168 -8.19 -4.27 -15.23
N SER A 169 -8.21 -5.54 -14.83
CA SER A 169 -7.33 -6.04 -13.77
C SER A 169 -5.85 -5.99 -14.16
N ILE A 170 -5.53 -6.26 -15.44
CA ILE A 170 -4.17 -6.10 -15.97
C ILE A 170 -3.74 -4.63 -15.93
N VAL A 171 -4.59 -3.71 -16.36
CA VAL A 171 -4.30 -2.26 -16.31
C VAL A 171 -4.09 -1.82 -14.86
N ILE A 172 -4.93 -2.27 -13.93
CA ILE A 172 -4.74 -1.94 -12.51
C ILE A 172 -3.39 -2.48 -12.03
N LEU A 173 -3.06 -3.75 -12.32
CA LEU A 173 -1.76 -4.33 -11.97
C LEU A 173 -0.59 -3.49 -12.48
N THR A 174 -0.59 -3.14 -13.77
CA THR A 174 0.51 -2.37 -14.34
C THR A 174 0.59 -0.98 -13.74
N THR A 175 -0.55 -0.31 -13.50
CA THR A 175 -0.57 0.99 -12.82
C THR A 175 -0.05 0.89 -11.39
N SER A 176 -0.38 -0.15 -10.63
CA SER A 176 0.09 -0.33 -9.26
C SER A 176 1.59 -0.61 -9.20
N VAL A 177 2.12 -1.41 -10.13
CA VAL A 177 3.55 -1.65 -10.24
C VAL A 177 4.29 -0.35 -10.57
N ILE A 178 3.80 0.44 -11.53
CA ILE A 178 4.36 1.76 -11.85
C ILE A 178 4.32 2.68 -10.63
N GLN A 179 3.22 2.68 -9.88
CA GLN A 179 3.09 3.48 -8.66
C GLN A 179 4.09 3.07 -7.58
N ILE A 180 4.40 1.78 -7.40
CA ILE A 180 5.47 1.36 -6.48
C ILE A 180 6.82 1.90 -6.95
N PHE A 181 7.10 1.88 -8.26
CA PHE A 181 8.33 2.49 -8.77
C PHE A 181 8.41 4.01 -8.53
N LEU A 182 7.27 4.68 -8.60
CA LEU A 182 7.18 6.13 -8.39
C LEU A 182 7.27 6.52 -6.91
N PHE A 183 6.49 5.89 -6.04
CA PHE A 183 6.35 6.25 -4.63
C PHE A 183 7.27 5.46 -3.69
N GLY A 184 7.85 4.36 -4.12
CA GLY A 184 8.69 3.51 -3.28
C GLY A 184 7.90 2.71 -2.22
N PHE A 185 8.62 2.27 -1.19
CA PHE A 185 8.06 1.60 0.00
C PHE A 185 7.97 2.54 1.22
N GLU A 186 7.82 3.84 0.97
CA GLU A 186 7.79 4.90 1.99
C GLU A 186 6.64 4.76 3.00
N CYS A 187 5.62 3.94 2.73
CA CYS A 187 4.57 3.67 3.72
C CYS A 187 5.03 2.81 4.90
N LEU A 188 6.07 1.99 4.74
CA LEU A 188 6.45 0.98 5.75
C LEU A 188 6.83 1.59 7.11
N PRO A 189 7.66 2.65 7.20
CA PRO A 189 8.01 3.25 8.49
C PRO A 189 6.81 3.86 9.20
N TYR A 190 5.85 4.42 8.46
CA TYR A 190 4.64 5.02 9.04
C TYR A 190 3.64 3.98 9.57
N LEU A 191 3.72 2.73 9.12
CA LEU A 191 2.85 1.64 9.57
C LEU A 191 3.31 1.02 10.90
N LEU A 192 4.46 1.43 11.46
CA LEU A 192 4.99 0.89 12.71
C LEU A 192 4.12 1.22 13.93
#